data_AF-A0A968UI47-F1
#
_entry.id   AF-A0A968UI47-F1
#
_cell.length_a   1.000
_cell.length_b   1.000
_cell.length_c   1.000
_cell.angle_alpha   90.00
_cell.angle_beta   90.00
_cell.angle_gamma   90.00
#
_symmetry.space_group_name_H-M   'P 1'
#
loop_
_entity.id
_entity.type
_entity.pdbx_description
1 polymer ?
#
loop_
_entity_poly.entity_id
_entity_poly.type
_entity_poly.pdbx_seq_one_letter_code
_entity_poly.pdbx_strand_id
1 'polypeptide(L)'
;PISTVPRHRLADPAIAPHYSPNLSSMAFDRYQALQREWYWLLSQQKLWMERSTLEPWVNAVNQLEADFKSLATSPSHRGLDQVKTGLAAVRAPLDSQILIDTTNSVYRLQVWHYRLSVIEQLLNQVDI
;
A
#
# COMPACT_ATOMS: atom_id res chain seq x y z
N PRO A 1 -32.28 -59.85 4.13
CA PRO A 1 -31.12 -59.12 3.56
C PRO A 1 -31.41 -57.61 3.52
N ILE A 2 -30.99 -56.89 4.56
CA ILE A 2 -31.11 -55.43 4.66
C ILE A 2 -29.69 -54.89 4.59
N SER A 3 -29.31 -54.27 3.47
CA SER A 3 -28.02 -53.59 3.32
C SER A 3 -28.03 -52.29 4.10
N THR A 4 -27.13 -52.22 5.08
CA THR A 4 -26.78 -51.05 5.87
C THR A 4 -26.13 -49.99 4.98
N VAL A 5 -26.77 -48.83 4.83
CA VAL A 5 -26.18 -47.64 4.21
C VAL A 5 -25.12 -47.07 5.17
N PRO A 6 -23.88 -46.79 4.73
CA PRO A 6 -22.89 -46.15 5.59
C PRO A 6 -23.31 -44.71 5.84
N ARG A 7 -23.46 -44.36 7.12
CA ARG A 7 -23.74 -43.01 7.60
C ARG A 7 -22.60 -42.11 7.12
N HIS A 8 -22.87 -41.23 6.15
CA HIS A 8 -21.95 -40.16 5.75
C HIS A 8 -21.52 -39.42 7.02
N ARG A 9 -20.23 -39.51 7.33
CA ARG A 9 -19.56 -38.72 8.34
C ARG A 9 -19.78 -37.26 7.95
N LEU A 10 -20.56 -36.55 8.77
CA LEU A 10 -20.64 -35.09 8.74
C LEU A 10 -19.19 -34.58 8.69
N ALA A 11 -18.84 -33.85 7.64
CA ALA A 11 -17.59 -33.12 7.62
C ALA A 11 -17.59 -32.18 8.83
N ASP A 12 -16.59 -32.30 9.69
CA ASP A 12 -16.34 -31.33 10.75
C ASP A 12 -16.24 -29.93 10.12
N PRO A 13 -17.00 -28.91 10.59
CA PRO A 13 -16.89 -27.55 10.07
C PRO A 13 -15.67 -26.80 10.64
N ALA A 14 -14.67 -27.50 11.19
CA ALA A 14 -13.50 -26.88 11.78
C ALA A 14 -12.28 -27.04 10.86
N ILE A 15 -11.64 -25.90 10.59
CA ILE A 15 -10.35 -25.70 9.91
C ILE A 15 -10.47 -25.38 8.41
N ALA A 16 -11.18 -24.28 8.09
CA ALA A 16 -10.60 -23.38 7.10
C ALA A 16 -9.37 -22.74 7.75
N PRO A 17 -8.18 -22.73 7.12
CA PRO A 17 -7.03 -22.02 7.69
C PRO A 17 -7.44 -20.57 7.91
N HIS A 18 -7.21 -20.05 9.12
CA HIS A 18 -7.32 -18.62 9.38
C HIS A 18 -6.33 -17.92 8.44
N TYR A 19 -6.80 -17.41 7.31
CA TYR A 19 -6.04 -16.49 6.48
C TYR A 19 -5.89 -15.21 7.31
N SER A 20 -4.86 -15.17 8.16
CA SER A 20 -4.39 -13.90 8.71
C SER A 20 -4.03 -13.04 7.50
N PRO A 21 -4.70 -11.89 7.27
CA PRO A 21 -4.37 -11.05 6.15
C PRO A 21 -2.89 -10.65 6.25
N ASN A 22 -2.12 -10.86 5.19
CA ASN A 22 -0.76 -10.32 5.12
C ASN A 22 -0.87 -8.80 5.02
N LEU A 23 -0.81 -8.12 6.18
CA LEU A 23 -1.00 -6.69 6.31
C LEU A 23 0.04 -5.90 5.49
N SER A 24 1.27 -6.41 5.38
CA SER A 24 2.32 -5.84 4.52
C SER A 24 1.95 -5.90 3.03
N SER A 25 1.40 -7.03 2.56
CA SER A 25 0.89 -7.13 1.18
C SER A 25 -0.29 -6.19 0.93
N MET A 26 -1.24 -6.09 1.87
CA MET A 26 -2.38 -5.19 1.74
C MET A 26 -1.95 -3.71 1.72
N ALA A 27 -0.98 -3.33 2.56
CA ALA A 27 -0.37 -2.01 2.56
C ALA A 27 0.32 -1.72 1.22
N PHE A 28 1.03 -2.72 0.67
CA PHE A 28 1.70 -2.60 -0.62
C PHE A 28 0.71 -2.41 -1.79
N ASP A 29 -0.37 -3.20 -1.86
CA ASP A 29 -1.38 -3.06 -2.92
C ASP A 29 -2.00 -1.65 -2.94
N ARG A 30 -2.27 -1.11 -1.75
CA ARG A 30 -2.79 0.26 -1.58
C ARG A 30 -1.78 1.30 -2.03
N TYR A 31 -0.50 1.09 -1.73
CA TYR A 31 0.59 1.94 -2.17
C TYR A 31 0.75 1.93 -3.70
N GLN A 32 0.77 0.74 -4.33
CA GLN A 32 0.89 0.64 -5.79
C GLN A 32 -0.28 1.31 -6.52
N ALA A 33 -1.48 1.30 -5.93
CA ALA A 33 -2.61 2.05 -6.48
C ALA A 33 -2.40 3.58 -6.43
N LEU A 34 -1.76 4.12 -5.38
CA LEU A 34 -1.36 5.54 -5.33
C LEU A 34 -0.29 5.84 -6.37
N GLN A 35 0.75 5.00 -6.44
CA GLN A 35 1.86 5.16 -7.37
C GLN A 35 1.38 5.21 -8.83
N ARG A 36 0.50 4.29 -9.24
CA ARG A 36 -0.10 4.29 -10.58
C ARG A 36 -0.88 5.57 -10.87
N GLU A 37 -1.63 6.08 -9.88
CA GLU A 37 -2.38 7.32 -10.02
C GLU A 37 -1.45 8.52 -10.21
N TRP A 38 -0.38 8.61 -9.41
CA TRP A 38 0.63 9.66 -9.55
C TRP A 38 1.34 9.62 -10.90
N TYR A 39 1.77 8.44 -11.36
CA TYR A 39 2.37 8.30 -12.68
C TYR A 39 1.42 8.64 -13.80
N TRP A 40 0.15 8.26 -13.67
CA TRP A 40 -0.86 8.68 -14.64
C TRP A 40 -0.96 10.20 -14.68
N LEU A 41 -1.08 10.89 -13.54
CA LEU A 41 -1.16 12.37 -13.54
C LEU A 41 0.10 13.05 -14.07
N LEU A 42 1.29 12.52 -13.76
CA LEU A 42 2.55 12.99 -14.34
C LEU A 42 2.54 12.83 -15.87
N SER A 43 2.10 11.67 -16.38
CA SER A 43 2.02 11.40 -17.82
C SER A 43 1.04 12.34 -18.54
N GLN A 44 -0.01 12.78 -17.83
CA GLN A 44 -1.02 13.71 -18.33
C GLN A 44 -0.64 15.17 -18.10
N GLN A 45 0.53 15.48 -17.54
CA GLN A 45 0.94 16.83 -17.18
C GLN A 45 -0.06 17.52 -16.24
N LYS A 46 -0.70 16.73 -15.36
CA LYS A 46 -1.68 17.20 -14.35
C LYS A 46 -1.13 17.19 -12.93
N LEU A 47 0.11 16.76 -12.77
CA LEU A 47 0.88 16.83 -11.53
C LEU A 47 2.20 17.51 -11.85
N TRP A 48 2.47 18.60 -11.15
CA TRP A 48 3.68 19.38 -11.30
C TRP A 48 4.34 19.58 -9.95
N MET A 49 5.66 19.47 -9.96
CA MET A 49 6.54 19.91 -8.88
C MET A 49 7.70 20.66 -9.55
N GLU A 50 8.40 21.51 -8.82
CA GLU A 50 9.67 22.04 -9.31
C GLU A 50 10.62 20.88 -9.62
N ARG A 51 11.47 21.00 -10.66
CA ARG A 51 12.34 19.90 -11.09
C ARG A 51 13.23 19.38 -9.96
N SER A 52 13.77 20.29 -9.15
CA SER A 52 14.58 20.01 -7.95
C SER A 52 13.85 19.17 -6.90
N THR A 53 12.52 19.20 -6.88
CA THR A 53 11.66 18.38 -6.02
C THR A 53 11.16 17.13 -6.73
N LEU A 54 10.79 17.26 -8.01
CA LEU A 54 10.16 16.20 -8.78
C LEU A 54 11.06 14.97 -8.91
N GLU A 55 12.32 15.17 -9.26
CA GLU A 55 13.25 14.07 -9.48
C GLU A 55 13.53 13.28 -8.19
N PRO A 56 13.88 13.91 -7.05
CA PRO A 56 13.97 13.22 -5.76
C PRO A 56 12.66 12.54 -5.35
N TRP A 57 11.51 13.17 -5.59
CA TRP A 57 10.22 12.59 -5.21
C TRP A 57 9.88 11.34 -6.03
N VAL A 58 10.09 11.36 -7.35
CA VAL A 58 9.91 10.17 -8.21
C VAL A 58 10.86 9.04 -7.77
N ASN A 59 12.09 9.37 -7.42
CA ASN A 59 13.04 8.38 -6.89
C ASN A 59 12.55 7.79 -5.55
N ALA A 60 12.04 8.62 -4.63
CA ALA A 60 11.46 8.15 -3.38
C ALA A 60 10.24 7.25 -3.61
N VAL A 61 9.37 7.59 -4.57
CA VAL A 61 8.21 6.78 -4.95
C VAL A 61 8.64 5.39 -5.47
N ASN A 62 9.66 5.33 -6.33
CA ASN A 62 10.18 4.06 -6.83
C ASN A 62 10.90 3.24 -5.76
N GLN A 63 11.72 3.89 -4.94
CA GLN A 63 12.45 3.21 -3.87
C GLN A 63 11.49 2.60 -2.85
N LEU A 64 10.44 3.34 -2.48
CA LEU A 64 9.42 2.85 -1.56
C LEU A 64 8.68 1.62 -2.13
N GLU A 65 8.45 1.54 -3.44
CA GLU A 65 7.90 0.33 -4.07
C GLU A 65 8.81 -0.89 -3.86
N ALA A 66 10.12 -0.72 -4.06
CA ALA A 66 11.10 -1.78 -3.86
C ALA A 66 11.18 -2.22 -2.39
N ASP A 67 11.15 -1.26 -1.46
CA ASP A 67 11.17 -1.53 -0.02
C ASP A 67 9.91 -2.29 0.43
N PHE A 68 8.72 -1.87 -0.06
CA PHE A 68 7.48 -2.59 0.18
C PHE A 68 7.51 -4.01 -0.38
N LYS A 69 8.00 -4.19 -1.62
CA LYS A 69 8.14 -5.51 -2.23
C LYS A 69 9.04 -6.41 -1.40
N SER A 70 10.17 -5.89 -0.93
CA SER A 70 11.07 -6.60 -0.01
C SER A 70 10.35 -7.00 1.27
N LEU A 71 9.69 -6.05 1.95
CA LEU A 71 8.93 -6.30 3.18
C LEU A 71 7.82 -7.34 3.00
N ALA A 72 7.09 -7.30 1.88
CA ALA A 72 6.01 -8.25 1.58
C ALA A 72 6.54 -9.67 1.33
N THR A 73 7.75 -9.81 0.78
CA THR A 73 8.39 -11.11 0.51
C THR A 73 9.18 -11.66 1.71
N SER A 74 9.79 -10.79 2.51
CA SER A 74 10.64 -11.16 3.65
C SER A 74 10.47 -10.14 4.78
N PRO A 75 9.44 -10.32 5.64
CA PRO A 75 9.18 -9.45 6.76
C PRO A 75 10.39 -9.33 7.69
N SER A 76 10.72 -8.09 8.09
CA SER A 76 11.75 -7.81 9.09
C SER A 76 11.53 -6.43 9.71
N HIS A 77 11.98 -6.24 10.96
CA HIS A 77 11.84 -4.94 11.64
C HIS A 77 12.54 -3.84 10.86
N ARG A 78 13.74 -4.11 10.36
CA ARG A 78 14.50 -3.19 9.51
C ARG A 78 13.74 -2.82 8.24
N GLY A 79 13.14 -3.81 7.57
CA GLY A 79 12.34 -3.57 6.36
C GLY A 79 11.10 -2.72 6.66
N LEU A 80 10.45 -2.96 7.81
CA LEU A 80 9.30 -2.19 8.25
C LEU A 80 9.68 -0.72 8.51
N ASP A 81 10.79 -0.48 9.20
CA ASP A 81 11.30 0.88 9.46
C ASP A 81 11.70 1.61 8.17
N GLN A 82 12.30 0.88 7.21
CA GLN A 82 12.62 1.41 5.89
C GLN A 82 11.36 1.87 5.14
N VAL A 83 10.33 1.03 5.09
CA VAL A 83 9.05 1.36 4.46
C VAL A 83 8.39 2.57 5.13
N LYS A 84 8.36 2.62 6.47
CA LYS A 84 7.82 3.79 7.21
C LYS A 84 8.57 5.08 6.89
N THR A 85 9.90 5.02 6.83
CA THR A 85 10.75 6.16 6.47
C THR A 85 10.50 6.61 5.03
N GLY A 86 10.41 5.68 4.08
CA GLY A 86 10.10 5.99 2.69
C GLY A 86 8.71 6.60 2.53
N LEU A 87 7.72 6.14 3.31
CA LEU A 87 6.37 6.69 3.30
C LEU A 87 6.35 8.17 3.74
N ALA A 88 7.13 8.51 4.77
CA ALA A 88 7.31 9.90 5.19
C ALA A 88 7.99 10.75 4.12
N ALA A 89 9.00 10.21 3.42
CA ALA A 89 9.70 10.89 2.34
C ALA A 89 8.79 11.17 1.13
N VAL A 90 7.91 10.23 0.76
CA VAL A 90 6.92 10.43 -0.31
C VAL A 90 5.84 11.44 0.10
N ARG A 91 5.47 11.48 1.38
CA ARG A 91 4.43 12.38 1.90
C ARG A 91 4.89 13.84 1.93
N ALA A 92 6.14 14.12 2.31
CA ALA A 92 6.59 15.48 2.61
C ALA A 92 6.41 16.48 1.45
N PRO A 93 6.73 16.17 0.18
CA PRO A 93 6.51 17.10 -0.93
C PRO A 93 5.04 17.37 -1.25
N LEU A 94 4.13 16.46 -0.86
CA LEU A 94 2.69 16.64 -1.06
C LEU A 94 2.13 17.81 -0.23
N ASP A 95 2.74 18.10 0.93
CA ASP A 95 2.25 19.13 1.85
C ASP A 95 2.52 20.57 1.39
N SER A 96 3.50 20.79 0.49
CA SER A 96 3.95 22.16 0.18
C SER A 96 4.56 22.39 -1.19
N GLN A 97 4.80 21.35 -1.99
CA GLN A 97 5.63 21.46 -3.21
C GLN A 97 4.96 20.84 -4.45
N ILE A 98 3.63 20.63 -4.40
CA ILE A 98 2.87 20.01 -5.48
C ILE A 98 1.79 20.96 -6.02
N LEU A 99 1.67 20.99 -7.34
CA LEU A 99 0.58 21.60 -8.08
C LEU A 99 -0.18 20.50 -8.83
N ILE A 100 -1.50 20.48 -8.66
CA ILE A 100 -2.38 19.47 -9.26
C ILE A 100 -3.40 20.19 -10.13
N ASP A 101 -3.35 19.96 -11.44
CA ASP A 101 -4.31 20.52 -12.40
C ASP A 101 -5.47 19.55 -12.63
N THR A 102 -6.39 19.52 -11.67
CA THR A 102 -7.65 18.77 -11.76
C THR A 102 -8.77 19.58 -11.15
N THR A 103 -10.02 19.31 -11.55
CA THR A 103 -11.24 20.00 -11.09
C THR A 103 -11.39 20.03 -9.56
N ASN A 104 -10.70 19.16 -8.81
CA ASN A 104 -10.78 19.06 -7.35
C ASN A 104 -9.39 18.80 -6.71
N SER A 105 -8.40 19.64 -7.03
CA SER A 105 -7.01 19.48 -6.56
C SER A 105 -6.87 19.34 -5.04
N VAL A 106 -7.52 20.20 -4.26
CA VAL A 106 -7.49 20.19 -2.79
C VAL A 106 -8.04 18.87 -2.23
N TYR A 107 -9.22 18.46 -2.71
CA TYR A 107 -9.84 17.21 -2.27
C TYR A 107 -8.97 16.00 -2.64
N ARG A 108 -8.39 15.97 -3.84
CA ARG A 108 -7.49 14.90 -4.25
C ARG A 108 -6.28 14.79 -3.32
N LEU A 109 -5.67 15.93 -2.97
CA LEU A 109 -4.54 15.97 -2.05
C LEU A 109 -4.92 15.42 -0.67
N GLN A 110 -6.09 15.81 -0.14
CA GLN A 110 -6.63 15.26 1.11
C GLN A 110 -6.83 13.75 1.04
N VAL A 111 -7.38 13.24 -0.08
CA VAL A 111 -7.56 11.80 -0.30
C VAL A 111 -6.20 11.07 -0.32
N TRP A 112 -5.17 11.65 -0.92
CA TRP A 112 -3.82 11.06 -0.90
C TRP A 112 -3.25 11.01 0.51
N HIS A 113 -3.36 12.08 1.29
CA HIS A 113 -2.96 12.06 2.69
C HIS A 113 -3.70 10.99 3.49
N TYR A 114 -5.02 10.92 3.35
CA TYR A 114 -5.81 9.89 4.02
C TYR A 114 -5.36 8.47 3.63
N ARG A 115 -5.16 8.21 2.34
CA ARG A 115 -4.72 6.90 1.85
C ARG A 115 -3.32 6.54 2.37
N LEU A 116 -2.40 7.50 2.44
CA LEU A 116 -1.08 7.29 3.05
C LEU A 116 -1.19 6.99 4.55
N SER A 117 -2.05 7.70 5.28
CA SER A 117 -2.29 7.40 6.70
C SER A 117 -2.90 6.03 6.93
N VAL A 118 -3.80 5.55 6.05
CA VAL A 118 -4.33 4.18 6.13
C VAL A 118 -3.22 3.15 5.89
N ILE A 119 -2.31 3.39 4.95
CA ILE A 119 -1.15 2.52 4.72
C ILE A 119 -0.26 2.48 5.98
N GLU A 120 0.02 3.63 6.58
CA GLU A 120 0.79 3.73 7.82
C GLU A 120 0.13 2.97 8.99
N GLN A 121 -1.19 3.07 9.12
CA GLN A 121 -1.95 2.31 10.14
C GLN A 121 -1.82 0.80 9.94
N LEU A 122 -1.91 0.31 8.71
CA LEU A 122 -1.70 -1.11 8.40
C LEU A 122 -0.29 -1.55 8.78
N LEU A 123 0.73 -0.75 8.46
CA LEU A 123 2.12 -1.03 8.82
C LEU A 123 2.37 -1.06 10.33
N ASN A 124 1.61 -0.29 11.12
CA ASN A 124 1.72 -0.32 12.58
C ASN A 124 1.08 -1.57 13.22
N GLN A 125 0.31 -2.33 12.44
CA GLN A 125 -0.33 -3.58 12.87
C GLN A 125 0.40 -4.82 12.35
N VAL A 126 1.42 -4.63 11.50
CA VAL A 126 2.27 -5.73 11.02
C VAL A 126 3.02 -6.32 12.21
N ASP A 127 2.79 -7.61 12.44
CA ASP A 127 3.60 -8.43 13.34
C ASP A 127 4.74 -9.04 12.51
N ILE A 128 5.97 -8.84 12.96
CA ILE A 128 7.21 -9.24 12.26
C ILE A 128 7.76 -10.52 12.89
#